data_AF-A0A3M9XNA8-F1
#
_entry.id   AF-A0A3M9XNA8-F1
#
_cell.length_a   1.000
_cell.length_b   1.000
_cell.length_c   1.000
_cell.angle_alpha   90.00
_cell.angle_beta   90.00
_cell.angle_gamma   90.00
#
_symmetry.space_group_name_H-M   'P 1'
#
loop_
_entity.id
_entity.type
_entity.pdbx_description
1 polymer ?
#
loop_
_entity_poly.entity_id
_entity_poly.type
_entity_poly.pdbx_seq_one_letter_code
_entity_poly.pdbx_strand_id
1 'polypeptide(L)'
;MNELNVASLYDLGGDQHRAALAYVTEAFAEAILAGIESDSFAHAALCAALRELVATYGEESVAVFAETLPARLRAGEFTTGLRH
;
A
#
# COMPACT_ATOMS: atom_id res chain seq x y z
N MET A 1 2.08 10.98 -36.25
CA MET A 1 1.08 11.76 -35.49
C MET A 1 0.04 10.78 -34.98
N ASN A 2 0.01 10.30 -33.75
CA ASN A 2 0.88 10.41 -32.58
C ASN A 2 0.83 9.01 -31.93
N GLU A 3 1.95 8.29 -31.92
CA GLU A 3 2.10 7.03 -31.19
C GLU A 3 2.11 7.37 -29.69
N LEU A 4 0.92 7.41 -29.08
CA LEU A 4 0.79 7.52 -27.63
C LEU A 4 1.42 6.27 -27.00
N ASN A 5 2.67 6.46 -26.58
CA ASN A 5 3.57 5.50 -26.01
C ASN A 5 2.92 4.69 -24.88
N VAL A 6 2.66 3.40 -25.12
CA VAL A 6 2.19 2.44 -24.11
C VAL A 6 3.12 2.38 -22.89
N ALA A 7 4.42 2.66 -23.05
CA ALA A 7 5.34 2.74 -21.90
C ALA A 7 5.06 3.94 -20.99
N SER A 8 4.53 5.06 -21.51
CA SER A 8 4.15 6.22 -20.71
C SER A 8 2.88 5.97 -19.87
N LEU A 9 2.01 5.05 -20.30
CA LEU A 9 0.83 4.65 -19.54
C LEU A 9 1.17 3.70 -18.38
N TYR A 10 2.17 2.83 -18.57
CA TYR A 10 2.70 1.97 -17.50
C TYR A 10 3.49 2.76 -16.45
N ASP A 11 4.23 3.79 -16.87
CA ASP A 11 4.93 4.72 -15.98
C ASP A 11 3.95 5.48 -15.07
N LEU A 12 2.82 5.94 -15.64
CA LEU A 12 1.77 6.67 -14.92
C LEU A 12 1.09 5.86 -13.77
N GLY A 13 0.99 4.54 -13.91
CA GLY A 13 0.47 3.66 -12.87
C GLY A 13 1.50 3.41 -11.75
N GLY A 14 2.77 3.26 -12.12
CA GLY A 14 3.88 3.16 -11.18
C GLY A 14 4.12 4.46 -10.41
N ASP A 15 4.02 5.61 -11.08
CA ASP A 15 4.17 6.93 -10.49
C ASP A 15 3.05 7.28 -9.54
N GLN A 16 1.80 6.97 -9.88
CA GLN A 16 0.67 7.18 -8.94
C GLN A 16 0.82 6.33 -7.69
N HIS A 17 1.17 5.05 -7.82
CA HIS A 17 1.40 4.20 -6.67
C HIS A 17 2.58 4.70 -5.82
N ARG A 18 3.68 5.14 -6.46
CA ARG A 18 4.83 5.71 -5.78
C ARG A 18 4.50 7.01 -5.04
N ALA A 19 3.72 7.89 -5.66
CA ALA A 19 3.27 9.14 -5.06
C ALA A 19 2.35 8.87 -3.86
N ALA A 20 1.40 7.94 -3.98
CA ALA A 20 0.54 7.52 -2.88
C ALA A 20 1.37 6.98 -1.70
N LEU A 21 2.40 6.17 -1.97
CA LEU A 21 3.29 5.66 -0.93
C LEU A 21 4.08 6.78 -0.23
N ALA A 22 4.48 7.83 -0.95
CA ALA A 22 5.13 8.99 -0.35
C ALA A 22 4.18 9.71 0.64
N TYR A 23 2.93 9.97 0.24
CA TYR A 23 1.92 10.55 1.14
C TYR A 23 1.66 9.69 2.38
N VAL A 24 1.58 8.37 2.22
CA VAL A 24 1.43 7.46 3.36
C VAL A 24 2.65 7.54 4.28
N THR A 25 3.86 7.57 3.72
CA THR A 25 5.10 7.69 4.51
C THR A 25 5.15 8.99 5.32
N GLU A 26 4.74 10.10 4.70
CA GLU A 26 4.60 11.39 5.39
C GLU A 26 3.56 11.32 6.53
N ALA A 27 2.41 10.71 6.29
CA ALA A 27 1.38 10.54 7.32
C ALA A 27 1.89 9.71 8.52
N PHE A 28 2.74 8.70 8.28
CA PHE A 28 3.41 7.95 9.34
C PHE A 28 4.38 8.84 10.15
N ALA A 29 5.16 9.70 9.48
CA ALA A 29 6.06 10.62 10.16
C ALA A 29 5.28 11.61 11.05
N GLU A 30 4.18 12.17 10.53
CA GLU A 30 3.31 13.08 11.28
C GLU A 30 2.64 12.39 12.49
N ALA A 31 2.19 11.15 12.33
CA ALA A 31 1.61 10.38 13.43
C ALA A 31 2.61 10.19 14.58
N ILE A 32 3.87 9.91 14.26
CA ILE A 32 4.94 9.77 15.25
C ILE A 32 5.21 11.10 15.95
N LEU A 33 5.24 12.22 15.20
CA LEU A 33 5.41 13.56 15.77
C LEU A 33 4.24 13.96 16.69
N ALA A 34 3.03 13.48 16.39
CA ALA A 34 1.86 13.64 17.24
C ALA A 34 1.86 12.73 18.50
N GLY A 35 2.87 11.87 18.66
CA GLY A 35 3.01 10.94 19.79
C GLY A 35 2.18 9.66 19.66
N ILE A 36 1.77 9.30 18.44
CA ILE A 36 1.06 8.04 18.17
C ILE A 36 2.10 6.93 17.98
N GLU A 37 1.91 5.83 18.70
CA GLU A 37 2.75 4.64 18.56
C GLU A 37 2.67 4.08 17.13
N SER A 38 3.83 3.83 16.51
CA SER A 38 3.92 3.44 15.10
C SER A 38 3.17 2.14 14.78
N ASP A 39 3.17 1.18 15.70
CA ASP A 39 2.43 -0.08 15.56
C ASP A 39 0.91 0.16 15.53
N SER A 40 0.40 1.01 16.42
CA SER A 40 -1.02 1.38 16.46
C SER A 40 -1.45 2.10 15.20
N PHE A 41 -0.63 3.04 14.72
CA PHE A 41 -0.90 3.75 13.46
C PHE A 41 -0.86 2.79 12.25
N ALA A 42 0.06 1.84 12.22
CA ALA A 42 0.14 0.84 11.15
C ALA A 42 -1.13 -0.02 11.07
N HIS A 43 -1.63 -0.49 12.20
CA HIS A 43 -2.89 -1.24 12.24
C HIS A 43 -4.07 -0.38 11.77
N ALA A 44 -4.15 0.88 12.20
CA ALA A 44 -5.19 1.81 11.77
C ALA A 44 -5.12 2.08 10.25
N ALA A 45 -3.93 2.31 9.71
CA ALA A 45 -3.70 2.52 8.29
C ALA A 45 -4.07 1.29 7.46
N LEU A 46 -3.72 0.09 7.91
CA LEU A 46 -4.11 -1.16 7.25
C LEU A 46 -5.63 -1.32 7.21
N CYS A 47 -6.31 -1.09 8.34
CA CYS A 47 -7.78 -1.11 8.39
C CYS A 47 -8.42 -0.09 7.45
N ALA A 48 -7.87 1.13 7.39
CA ALA A 48 -8.36 2.16 6.46
C ALA A 48 -8.16 1.73 4.99
N ALA A 49 -6.99 1.20 4.64
CA ALA A 49 -6.71 0.70 3.30
C ALA A 49 -7.65 -0.45 2.90
N LEU A 50 -7.89 -1.42 3.79
CA LEU A 50 -8.81 -2.53 3.52
C LEU A 50 -10.25 -2.02 3.32
N ARG A 51 -10.71 -1.03 4.10
CA ARG A 51 -12.04 -0.43 3.93
C ARG A 51 -12.19 0.24 2.56
N GLU A 52 -11.18 0.95 2.09
CA GLU A 52 -11.18 1.59 0.76
C GLU A 52 -11.22 0.55 -0.37
N LEU A 53 -10.41 -0.52 -0.24
CA LEU A 53 -10.41 -1.63 -1.19
C LEU A 53 -11.77 -2.33 -1.23
N VAL A 54 -12.40 -2.56 -0.07
CA VAL A 54 -13.74 -3.18 0.02
C VAL A 54 -14.79 -2.27 -0.61
N ALA A 55 -14.74 -0.96 -0.34
CA ALA A 55 -15.66 0.01 -0.94
C ALA A 55 -15.55 0.04 -2.48
N THR A 56 -14.33 -0.12 -3.02
CA THR A 56 -14.07 -0.06 -4.46
C THR A 56 -14.37 -1.38 -5.18
N TYR A 57 -13.99 -2.52 -4.59
CA TYR A 57 -13.96 -3.83 -5.27
C TYR A 57 -14.91 -4.88 -4.66
N GLY A 58 -15.50 -4.61 -3.50
CA GLY A 58 -16.35 -5.54 -2.75
C GLY A 58 -15.58 -6.47 -1.80
N GLU A 59 -16.29 -7.01 -0.81
CA GLU A 59 -15.70 -7.83 0.27
C GLU A 59 -15.04 -9.12 -0.25
N GLU A 60 -15.70 -9.85 -1.13
CA GLU A 60 -15.19 -11.13 -1.65
C GLU A 60 -13.89 -10.95 -2.44
N SER A 61 -13.82 -9.92 -3.30
CA SER A 61 -12.62 -9.60 -4.07
C SER A 61 -11.42 -9.29 -3.15
N VAL A 62 -11.67 -8.55 -2.07
CA VAL A 62 -10.63 -8.20 -1.10
C VAL A 62 -10.26 -9.39 -0.21
N ALA A 63 -11.20 -10.27 0.12
CA ALA A 63 -10.91 -11.51 0.84
C ALA A 63 -9.94 -12.40 0.04
N VAL A 64 -10.21 -12.62 -1.25
CA VAL A 64 -9.31 -13.37 -2.15
C VAL A 64 -7.94 -12.70 -2.25
N PHE A 65 -7.89 -11.37 -2.32
CA PHE A 65 -6.61 -10.64 -2.26
C PHE A 65 -5.87 -10.88 -0.93
N ALA A 66 -6.58 -10.81 0.20
CA ALA A 66 -6.01 -10.98 1.53
C ALA A 66 -5.44 -12.39 1.76
N GLU A 67 -6.02 -13.42 1.15
CA GLU A 67 -5.49 -14.80 1.19
C GLU A 67 -4.07 -14.92 0.62
N THR A 68 -3.68 -14.01 -0.28
CA THR A 68 -2.32 -13.99 -0.84
C THR A 68 -1.29 -13.38 0.11
N LEU A 69 -1.72 -12.50 1.04
CA LEU A 69 -0.82 -11.74 1.91
C LEU A 69 0.08 -12.62 2.80
N PRO A 70 -0.42 -13.71 3.44
CA PRO A 70 0.43 -14.59 4.24
C PRO A 70 1.57 -15.24 3.44
N ALA A 71 1.34 -15.56 2.16
CA ALA A 71 2.38 -16.13 1.31
C ALA A 71 3.46 -15.08 1.01
N ARG A 72 3.04 -13.87 0.62
CA ARG A 72 3.90 -12.72 0.32
C ARG A 72 4.74 -12.28 1.53
N LEU A 73 4.13 -12.27 2.72
CA LEU A 73 4.80 -11.94 3.97
C LEU A 73 5.87 -12.97 4.33
N ARG A 74 5.59 -14.26 4.16
CA ARG A 74 6.59 -15.33 4.34
C ARG A 74 7.69 -15.30 3.28
N ALA A 75 7.38 -14.87 2.05
CA ALA A 75 8.37 -14.64 1.01
C ALA A 75 9.30 -13.45 1.33
N GLY A 76 8.94 -12.60 2.29
CA GLY A 76 9.75 -11.45 2.70
C GLY A 76 9.53 -10.20 1.85
N GLU A 77 8.46 -10.14 1.06
CA GLU A 77 8.18 -9.00 0.16
C GLU A 77 8.06 -7.65 0.88
N PHE A 78 7.70 -7.67 2.17
CA PHE A 78 7.54 -6.46 2.99
C PHE A 78 8.72 -6.22 3.94
N THR A 79 9.77 -7.03 3.86
CA THR A 79 10.95 -6.87 4.71
C THR A 79 11.93 -5.90 4.07
N THR A 80 12.12 -4.74 4.69
CA THR A 80 13.05 -3.68 4.23
C THR A 80 14.41 -3.70 4.93
N GLY A 81 14.70 -4.72 5.76
CA GLY A 81 15.96 -4.89 6.51
C GLY A 81 16.43 -6.35 6.62
N LEU A 82 17.42 -6.64 7.49
CA LEU A 82 17.84 -8.01 7.76
C LEU A 82 16.69 -8.76 8.47
N ARG A 83 16.27 -9.92 7.94
CA ARG A 83 15.28 -10.78 8.60
C ARG A 83 15.75 -11.10 10.02
N HIS A 84 14.95 -10.72 11.02
CA HIS A 84 15.13 -11.13 12.41
C HIS A 84 14.71 -12.60 12.61
#